data_AF-A0A081HU53-F1
#
_entry.id   AF-A0A081HU53-F1
#
_cell.length_a   1.000
_cell.length_b   1.000
_cell.length_c   1.000
_cell.angle_alpha   90.00
_cell.angle_beta   90.00
_cell.angle_gamma   90.00
#
_symmetry.space_group_name_H-M   'P 1'
#
loop_
_entity.id
_entity.type
_entity.pdbx_description
1 polymer ?
#
loop_
_entity_poly.entity_id
_entity_poly.type
_entity_poly.pdbx_seq_one_letter_code
_entity_poly.pdbx_strand_id
1 'polypeptide(L)'
;MSRSVAEALAAGVESGAVVFAPLVGGPVPGWLVIEGSAVGDAERQCAVVGLDGCAVVVAGAVSEVQVSGDPVPAEEEMPAWASALAGAFWAARRARGEAQAARLALTEHQARLERIVDAAHEYANDNDLCERFDRFMLSQGLRPRLREWVCEVDATIRLRIPVSSHSADAAAGEVTDQMVQQAIAELRGPLLADAIQEHDVVDVEES
;
A
#
# COMPACT_ATOMS: atom_id res chain seq x y z
N MET A 1 -7.03 5.47 -45.65
CA MET A 1 -6.81 6.58 -44.70
C MET A 1 -7.60 6.30 -43.43
N SER A 2 -7.02 6.61 -42.26
CA SER A 2 -7.71 6.56 -40.96
C SER A 2 -8.14 7.98 -40.58
N ARG A 3 -9.31 8.10 -39.94
CA ARG A 3 -9.89 9.33 -39.41
C ARG A 3 -10.45 9.05 -38.01
N SER A 4 -10.61 10.07 -37.20
CA SER A 4 -11.31 9.93 -35.91
C SER A 4 -12.79 9.57 -36.11
N VAL A 5 -13.41 8.95 -35.12
CA VAL A 5 -14.86 8.70 -35.13
C VAL A 5 -15.64 10.01 -35.17
N ALA A 6 -15.16 11.07 -34.52
CA ALA A 6 -15.74 12.41 -34.59
C ALA A 6 -15.76 12.97 -36.03
N GLU A 7 -14.68 12.81 -36.78
CA GLU A 7 -14.62 13.21 -38.20
C GLU A 7 -15.50 12.32 -39.08
N ALA A 8 -15.57 11.02 -38.79
CA ALA A 8 -16.45 10.11 -39.50
C ALA A 8 -17.93 10.50 -39.30
N LEU A 9 -18.31 10.85 -38.07
CA LEU A 9 -19.65 11.36 -37.74
C LEU A 9 -19.97 12.65 -38.47
N ALA A 10 -19.02 13.60 -38.50
CA ALA A 10 -19.18 14.85 -39.24
C ALA A 10 -19.32 14.63 -40.77
N ALA A 11 -18.73 13.54 -41.28
CA ALA A 11 -18.85 13.11 -42.67
C ALA A 11 -20.12 12.29 -42.95
N GLY A 12 -21.02 12.10 -41.97
CA GLY A 12 -22.30 11.40 -42.13
C GLY A 12 -22.27 9.91 -41.83
N VAL A 13 -21.21 9.39 -41.21
CA VAL A 13 -21.19 8.00 -40.71
C VAL A 13 -22.04 7.93 -39.44
N GLU A 14 -23.09 7.12 -39.46
CA GLU A 14 -24.01 6.97 -38.32
C GLU A 14 -23.59 5.83 -37.38
N SER A 15 -24.10 5.88 -36.15
CA SER A 15 -24.04 4.72 -35.25
C SER A 15 -24.81 3.56 -35.89
N GLY A 16 -24.25 2.36 -35.82
CA GLY A 16 -24.76 1.19 -36.50
C GLY A 16 -24.15 0.94 -37.89
N ALA A 17 -23.26 1.81 -38.38
CA ALA A 17 -22.50 1.52 -39.59
C ALA A 17 -21.38 0.49 -39.33
N VAL A 18 -21.04 -0.29 -40.36
CA VAL A 18 -19.86 -1.17 -40.33
C VAL A 18 -18.62 -0.37 -40.74
N VAL A 19 -17.62 -0.33 -39.88
CA VAL A 19 -16.36 0.40 -40.07
C VAL A 19 -15.16 -0.51 -39.79
N PHE A 20 -13.98 -0.10 -40.22
CA PHE A 20 -12.75 -0.85 -39.94
C PHE A 20 -11.92 -0.16 -38.84
N ALA A 21 -11.67 -0.87 -37.75
CA ALA A 21 -10.73 -0.46 -36.73
C ALA A 21 -9.29 -0.74 -37.20
N PRO A 22 -8.41 0.27 -37.35
CA PRO A 22 -7.04 0.07 -37.78
C PRO A 22 -6.19 -0.44 -36.61
N LEU A 23 -6.07 -1.76 -36.48
CA LEU A 23 -5.24 -2.41 -35.46
C LEU A 23 -3.87 -2.82 -36.01
N VAL A 24 -2.93 -3.11 -35.10
CA VAL A 24 -1.57 -3.57 -35.44
C VAL A 24 -1.59 -4.86 -36.26
N GLY A 25 -2.58 -5.74 -36.04
CA GLY A 25 -2.78 -6.98 -36.80
C GLY A 25 -3.51 -6.82 -38.14
N GLY A 26 -3.83 -5.59 -38.53
CA GLY A 26 -4.62 -5.26 -39.71
C GLY A 26 -5.99 -4.66 -39.36
N PRO A 27 -6.67 -4.07 -40.36
CA PRO A 27 -8.00 -3.50 -40.17
C PRO A 27 -9.02 -4.59 -39.85
N VAL A 28 -9.75 -4.44 -38.74
CA VAL A 28 -10.80 -5.38 -38.32
C VAL A 28 -12.17 -4.74 -38.54
N PRO A 29 -13.09 -5.38 -39.29
CA PRO A 29 -14.44 -4.86 -39.48
C PRO A 29 -15.27 -5.02 -38.21
N GLY A 30 -16.12 -4.04 -37.92
CA GLY A 30 -17.04 -4.09 -36.81
C GLY A 30 -18.13 -3.03 -36.84
N TRP A 31 -19.13 -3.21 -36.01
CA TRP A 31 -20.23 -2.28 -35.80
C TRP A 31 -19.74 -1.07 -35.00
N LEU A 32 -19.90 0.12 -35.55
CA LEU A 32 -19.69 1.37 -34.84
C LEU A 32 -20.86 1.62 -33.89
N VAL A 33 -20.59 1.62 -32.58
CA VAL A 33 -21.57 1.96 -31.55
C VAL A 33 -21.16 3.26 -30.89
N ILE A 34 -22.09 4.20 -30.81
CA ILE A 34 -21.90 5.49 -30.13
C ILE A 34 -22.83 5.55 -28.93
N GLU A 35 -22.31 6.07 -27.82
CA GLU A 35 -23.10 6.29 -26.61
C GLU A 35 -24.20 7.33 -26.88
N GLY A 36 -25.47 6.91 -26.70
CA GLY A 36 -26.64 7.69 -27.11
C GLY A 36 -26.82 9.04 -26.39
N SER A 37 -26.20 9.21 -25.22
CA SER A 37 -26.13 10.49 -24.52
C SER A 37 -24.80 10.62 -23.78
N ALA A 38 -24.13 11.76 -23.95
CA ALA A 38 -23.04 12.15 -23.06
C ALA A 38 -23.56 12.20 -21.61
N VAL A 39 -22.82 11.59 -20.68
CA VAL A 39 -23.13 11.68 -19.25
C VAL A 39 -22.52 12.99 -18.72
N GLY A 40 -23.33 14.05 -18.65
CA GLY A 40 -22.87 15.39 -18.22
C GLY A 40 -22.03 16.09 -19.31
N ASP A 41 -20.92 16.73 -18.90
CA ASP A 41 -19.94 17.40 -19.79
C ASP A 41 -18.91 16.43 -20.40
N ALA A 42 -19.03 15.13 -20.13
CA ALA A 42 -18.08 14.14 -20.64
C ALA A 42 -18.27 13.91 -22.15
N GLU A 43 -17.15 13.81 -22.88
CA GLU A 43 -17.18 13.47 -24.29
C GLU A 43 -17.85 12.09 -24.52
N ARG A 44 -18.68 12.00 -25.56
CA ARG A 44 -19.37 10.75 -25.92
C ARG A 44 -18.35 9.64 -26.17
N GLN A 45 -18.66 8.46 -25.65
CA GLN A 45 -17.87 7.27 -25.93
C GLN A 45 -18.32 6.60 -27.22
N CYS A 46 -17.39 5.93 -27.88
CA CYS A 46 -17.66 5.05 -29.00
C CYS A 46 -16.91 3.74 -28.84
N ALA A 47 -17.37 2.73 -29.58
CA ALA A 47 -16.79 1.42 -29.63
C ALA A 47 -16.98 0.84 -31.03
N VAL A 48 -16.00 0.07 -31.49
CA VAL A 48 -16.16 -0.82 -32.64
C VAL A 48 -16.27 -2.24 -32.10
N VAL A 49 -17.41 -2.88 -32.34
CA VAL A 49 -17.68 -4.25 -31.90
C VAL A 49 -17.50 -5.20 -33.06
N GLY A 50 -16.72 -6.27 -32.86
CA GLY A 50 -16.42 -7.22 -33.92
C GLY A 50 -17.70 -7.82 -34.51
N LEU A 51 -17.70 -8.06 -35.83
CA LEU A 51 -18.85 -8.67 -36.51
C LEU A 51 -19.15 -10.10 -36.02
N ASP A 52 -18.16 -10.75 -35.39
CA ASP A 52 -18.31 -12.06 -34.75
C ASP A 52 -19.10 -12.03 -33.43
N GLY A 53 -19.37 -10.84 -32.89
CA GLY A 53 -20.05 -10.65 -31.61
C GLY A 53 -19.28 -11.13 -30.39
N CYS A 54 -17.99 -11.40 -30.53
CA CYS A 54 -17.18 -11.94 -29.42
C CYS A 54 -16.57 -10.84 -28.56
N ALA A 55 -16.24 -9.68 -29.14
CA ALA A 55 -15.46 -8.67 -28.44
C ALA A 55 -15.66 -7.23 -28.96
N VAL A 56 -15.37 -6.28 -28.07
CA VAL A 56 -15.10 -4.89 -28.44
C VAL A 56 -13.66 -4.78 -28.92
N VAL A 57 -13.49 -4.37 -30.17
CA VAL A 57 -12.20 -4.31 -30.88
C VAL A 57 -11.41 -3.07 -30.47
N VAL A 58 -12.08 -1.93 -30.40
CA VAL A 58 -11.53 -0.66 -29.91
C VAL A 58 -12.65 0.16 -29.28
N ALA A 59 -12.35 0.92 -28.22
CA ALA A 59 -13.31 1.81 -27.58
C ALA A 59 -12.60 2.97 -26.87
N GLY A 60 -13.28 4.11 -26.79
CA GLY A 60 -12.76 5.35 -26.20
C GLY A 60 -13.62 6.55 -26.56
N ALA A 61 -13.10 7.75 -26.35
CA ALA A 61 -13.76 8.98 -26.76
C ALA A 61 -13.88 9.07 -28.29
N VAL A 62 -14.93 9.71 -28.79
CA VAL A 62 -15.15 9.87 -30.25
C VAL A 62 -14.02 10.64 -30.95
N SER A 63 -13.34 11.56 -30.25
CA SER A 63 -12.15 12.26 -30.75
C SER A 63 -10.91 11.37 -30.85
N GLU A 64 -10.77 10.38 -29.98
CA GLU A 64 -9.56 9.56 -29.85
C GLU A 64 -9.59 8.31 -30.74
N VAL A 65 -10.75 7.66 -30.84
CA VAL A 65 -10.88 6.39 -31.56
C VAL A 65 -10.76 6.64 -33.06
N GLN A 66 -9.87 5.88 -33.71
CA GLN A 66 -9.63 5.94 -35.14
C GLN A 66 -10.41 4.83 -35.86
N VAL A 67 -10.98 5.19 -37.01
CA VAL A 67 -11.63 4.27 -37.95
C VAL A 67 -11.07 4.50 -39.35
N SER A 68 -11.12 3.47 -40.18
CA SER A 68 -10.57 3.50 -41.54
C SER A 68 -11.61 3.08 -42.57
N GLY A 69 -11.46 3.64 -43.77
CA GLY A 69 -12.37 3.37 -44.90
C GLY A 69 -13.68 4.14 -44.84
N ASP A 70 -14.46 3.96 -45.90
CA ASP A 70 -15.86 4.37 -45.93
C ASP A 70 -16.72 3.30 -45.26
N PRO A 71 -17.84 3.69 -44.63
CA PRO A 71 -18.76 2.74 -44.03
C PRO A 71 -19.19 1.71 -45.08
N VAL A 72 -19.08 0.44 -44.73
CA VAL A 72 -19.55 -0.64 -45.60
C VAL A 72 -21.07 -0.69 -45.46
N PRO A 73 -21.83 -0.64 -46.56
CA PRO A 73 -23.27 -0.89 -46.51
C PRO A 73 -23.47 -2.29 -45.92
N ALA A 74 -24.06 -2.36 -44.73
CA ALA A 74 -24.47 -3.63 -44.16
C ALA A 74 -25.86 -3.98 -44.73
N GLU A 75 -26.01 -5.21 -45.20
CA GLU A 75 -27.31 -5.73 -45.64
C GLU A 75 -28.26 -5.97 -44.44
N GLU A 76 -27.69 -6.09 -43.24
CA GLU A 76 -28.40 -6.30 -41.98
C GLU A 76 -28.36 -5.05 -41.10
N GLU A 77 -29.43 -4.79 -40.35
CA GLU A 77 -29.43 -3.79 -39.29
C GLU A 77 -28.49 -4.22 -38.15
N MET A 78 -27.86 -3.25 -37.49
CA MET A 78 -26.98 -3.52 -36.36
C MET A 78 -27.70 -4.35 -35.29
N PRO A 79 -27.18 -5.54 -34.93
CA PRO A 79 -27.81 -6.38 -33.92
C PRO A 79 -27.81 -5.73 -32.53
N ALA A 80 -28.87 -5.98 -31.74
CA ALA A 80 -29.00 -5.45 -30.39
C ALA A 80 -27.88 -5.88 -29.42
N TRP A 81 -27.20 -7.00 -29.70
CA TRP A 81 -26.05 -7.43 -28.89
C TRP A 81 -24.85 -6.50 -29.04
N ALA A 82 -24.68 -5.81 -30.17
CA ALA A 82 -23.53 -4.94 -30.41
C ALA A 82 -23.57 -3.72 -29.48
N SER A 83 -24.74 -3.07 -29.38
CA SER A 83 -24.94 -1.97 -28.46
C SER A 83 -24.85 -2.41 -26.99
N ALA A 84 -25.37 -3.61 -26.66
CA ALA A 84 -25.27 -4.17 -25.31
C ALA A 84 -23.80 -4.46 -24.90
N LEU A 85 -22.98 -5.02 -25.80
CA LEU A 85 -21.56 -5.28 -25.54
C LEU A 85 -20.76 -3.99 -25.35
N ALA A 86 -20.99 -2.98 -26.20
CA ALA A 86 -20.36 -1.68 -26.05
C ALA A 86 -20.74 -1.00 -24.72
N GLY A 87 -22.04 -1.02 -24.37
CA GLY A 87 -22.53 -0.48 -23.11
C GLY A 87 -21.93 -1.18 -21.88
N ALA A 88 -21.88 -2.52 -21.89
CA ALA A 88 -21.25 -3.30 -20.83
C ALA A 88 -19.76 -3.00 -20.70
N PHE A 89 -19.05 -2.83 -21.82
CA PHE A 89 -17.64 -2.47 -21.83
C PHE A 89 -17.39 -1.10 -21.19
N TRP A 90 -18.16 -0.08 -21.58
CA TRP A 90 -18.03 1.27 -21.01
C TRP A 90 -18.34 1.29 -19.50
N ALA A 91 -19.41 0.59 -19.08
CA ALA A 91 -19.75 0.46 -17.66
C ALA A 91 -18.62 -0.21 -16.87
N ALA A 92 -18.05 -1.30 -17.37
CA ALA A 92 -16.95 -1.99 -16.73
C ALA A 92 -15.66 -1.14 -16.69
N ARG A 93 -15.41 -0.33 -17.73
CA ARG A 93 -14.28 0.61 -17.75
C ARG A 93 -14.45 1.71 -16.70
N ARG A 94 -15.64 2.32 -16.62
CA ARG A 94 -15.96 3.35 -15.60
C ARG A 94 -15.81 2.79 -14.18
N ALA A 95 -16.41 1.64 -13.91
CA ALA A 95 -16.31 0.99 -12.60
C ALA A 95 -14.86 0.68 -12.18
N ARG A 96 -14.00 0.25 -13.12
CA ARG A 96 -12.57 0.05 -12.86
C ARG A 96 -11.85 1.38 -12.57
N GLY A 97 -12.16 2.42 -13.34
CA GLY A 97 -11.60 3.76 -13.14
C GLY A 97 -11.96 4.33 -11.77
N GLU A 98 -13.24 4.25 -11.38
CA GLU A 98 -13.73 4.68 -10.07
C GLU A 98 -13.07 3.88 -8.92
N ALA A 99 -12.98 2.55 -9.06
CA ALA A 99 -12.33 1.71 -8.06
C ALA A 99 -10.83 2.04 -7.91
N GLN A 100 -10.13 2.33 -9.02
CA GLN A 100 -8.72 2.74 -8.98
C GLN A 100 -8.56 4.12 -8.34
N ALA A 101 -9.40 5.09 -8.71
CA ALA A 101 -9.38 6.43 -8.12
C ALA A 101 -9.65 6.38 -6.61
N ALA A 102 -10.64 5.59 -6.17
CA ALA A 102 -10.94 5.40 -4.75
C ALA A 102 -9.77 4.77 -3.98
N ARG A 103 -9.08 3.78 -4.57
CA ARG A 103 -7.89 3.17 -3.96
C ARG A 103 -6.75 4.18 -3.81
N LEU A 104 -6.48 4.96 -4.86
CA LEU A 104 -5.45 6.00 -4.82
C LEU A 104 -5.76 7.07 -3.77
N ALA A 105 -7.01 7.54 -3.71
CA ALA A 105 -7.44 8.51 -2.71
C ALA A 105 -7.30 7.99 -1.28
N LEU A 106 -7.61 6.71 -1.04
CA LEU A 106 -7.42 6.08 0.27
C LEU A 106 -5.95 6.03 0.66
N THR A 107 -5.07 5.61 -0.24
CA THR A 107 -3.62 5.55 0.00
C THR A 107 -3.04 6.94 0.26
N GLU A 108 -3.43 7.95 -0.52
CA GLU A 108 -2.98 9.33 -0.31
C GLU A 108 -3.46 9.87 1.05
N HIS A 109 -4.70 9.56 1.43
CA HIS A 109 -5.25 9.95 2.73
C HIS A 109 -4.49 9.29 3.89
N GLN A 110 -4.18 8.00 3.78
CA GLN A 110 -3.38 7.27 4.77
C GLN A 110 -1.98 7.89 4.92
N ALA A 111 -1.27 8.12 3.81
CA ALA A 111 0.04 8.76 3.82
C ALA A 111 0.00 10.21 4.36
N ARG A 112 -1.12 10.91 4.21
CA ARG A 112 -1.32 12.22 4.84
C ARG A 112 -1.48 12.10 6.35
N LEU A 113 -2.27 11.13 6.84
CA LEU A 113 -2.44 10.91 8.28
C LEU A 113 -1.12 10.51 8.95
N GLU A 114 -0.32 9.65 8.31
CA GLU A 114 1.00 9.26 8.81
C GLU A 114 1.92 10.48 8.96
N ARG A 115 2.00 11.34 7.94
CA ARG A 115 2.76 12.60 8.02
C ARG A 115 2.28 13.54 9.14
N ILE A 116 0.97 13.60 9.39
CA ILE A 116 0.42 14.40 10.49
C ILE A 116 0.85 13.83 11.84
N VAL A 117 0.79 12.50 11.99
CA VAL A 117 1.24 11.81 13.21
C VAL A 117 2.73 12.05 13.45
N ASP A 118 3.56 11.89 12.42
CA ASP A 118 5.01 12.11 12.53
C ASP A 118 5.32 13.57 12.88
N ALA A 119 4.66 14.55 12.25
CA ALA A 119 4.79 15.96 12.61
C ALA A 119 4.31 16.26 14.05
N ALA A 120 3.26 15.58 14.52
CA ALA A 120 2.80 15.70 15.90
C ALA A 120 3.82 15.11 16.89
N HIS A 121 4.51 14.02 16.52
CA HIS A 121 5.59 13.46 17.30
C HIS A 121 6.80 14.39 17.38
N GLU A 122 7.23 14.97 16.25
CA GLU A 122 8.30 15.98 16.20
C GLU A 122 7.96 17.16 17.10
N TYR A 123 6.76 17.75 16.95
CA TYR A 123 6.31 18.84 17.79
C TYR A 123 6.26 18.47 19.27
N ALA A 124 5.79 17.26 19.60
CA ALA A 124 5.73 16.79 20.97
C ALA A 124 7.11 16.55 21.59
N ASN A 125 8.11 16.19 20.79
CA ASN A 125 9.50 16.06 21.23
C ASN A 125 10.14 17.43 21.43
N ASP A 126 9.97 18.36 20.49
CA ASP A 126 10.52 19.73 20.57
C ASP A 126 9.98 20.53 21.76
N ASN A 127 8.83 20.13 22.31
CA ASN A 127 8.14 20.83 23.41
C ASN A 127 8.03 19.98 24.70
N ASP A 128 8.81 18.89 24.81
CA ASP A 128 8.84 18.01 25.99
C ASP A 128 7.45 17.57 26.49
N LEU A 129 6.52 17.28 25.57
CA LEU A 129 5.19 16.83 25.95
C LEU A 129 5.29 15.45 26.61
N CYS A 130 4.71 15.31 27.81
CA CYS A 130 4.83 14.12 28.65
C CYS A 130 3.97 12.94 28.20
N GLU A 131 4.07 11.81 28.93
CA GLU A 131 3.33 10.53 28.73
C GLU A 131 1.82 10.70 28.49
N ARG A 132 1.20 11.81 28.96
CA ARG A 132 -0.21 12.13 28.70
C ARG A 132 -0.52 12.30 27.21
N PHE A 133 0.44 12.80 26.43
CA PHE A 133 0.31 12.94 24.98
C PHE A 133 0.29 11.56 24.32
N ASP A 134 1.21 10.67 24.69
CA ASP A 134 1.28 9.32 24.13
C ASP A 134 0.04 8.48 24.50
N ARG A 135 -0.48 8.67 25.72
CA ARG A 135 -1.75 8.07 26.16
C ARG A 135 -2.94 8.61 25.35
N PHE A 136 -2.94 9.90 25.02
CA PHE A 136 -3.95 10.48 24.13
C PHE A 136 -3.85 9.87 22.72
N MET A 137 -2.65 9.75 22.14
CA MET A 137 -2.44 9.11 20.84
C MET A 137 -2.98 7.68 20.80
N LEU A 138 -2.67 6.87 21.81
CA LEU A 138 -3.22 5.51 21.93
C LEU A 138 -4.75 5.49 22.02
N SER A 139 -5.36 6.43 22.74
CA SER A 139 -6.83 6.54 22.84
C SER A 139 -7.50 6.86 21.51
N GLN A 140 -6.78 7.52 20.58
CA GLN A 140 -7.24 7.82 19.24
C GLN A 140 -6.90 6.70 18.23
N GLY A 141 -6.33 5.58 18.68
CA GLY A 141 -5.88 4.49 17.82
C GLY A 141 -4.62 4.83 17.00
N LEU A 142 -3.89 5.87 17.39
CA LEU A 142 -2.66 6.31 16.75
C LEU A 142 -1.45 5.66 17.46
N ARG A 143 -0.36 5.50 16.71
CA ARG A 143 0.90 4.96 17.24
C ARG A 143 1.50 5.96 18.24
N PRO A 144 1.87 5.54 19.46
CA PRO A 144 2.59 6.39 20.41
C PRO A 144 4.06 6.57 19.97
N ARG A 145 4.77 7.55 20.55
CA ARG A 145 6.22 7.68 20.33
C ARG A 145 6.94 6.49 20.97
N LEU A 146 7.93 5.94 20.25
CA LEU A 146 8.90 4.99 20.81
C LEU A 146 10.16 5.79 21.12
N ARG A 147 10.63 5.70 22.37
CA ARG A 147 11.92 6.24 22.81
C ARG A 147 12.78 5.06 23.20
N GLU A 148 14.03 5.07 22.76
CA GLU A 148 15.02 4.10 23.19
C GLU A 148 15.65 4.62 24.47
N TRP A 149 15.64 3.79 25.51
CA TRP A 149 16.19 4.11 26.81
C TRP A 149 17.29 3.11 27.14
N VAL A 150 18.40 3.61 27.67
CA VAL A 150 19.45 2.80 28.27
C VAL A 150 19.30 2.91 29.78
N CYS A 151 19.02 1.79 30.43
CA CYS A 151 18.95 1.73 31.89
C CYS A 151 20.26 1.19 32.44
N GLU A 152 20.92 1.95 33.31
CA GLU A 152 22.01 1.47 34.14
C GLU A 152 21.45 0.77 35.38
N VAL A 153 21.92 -0.44 35.66
CA VAL A 153 21.39 -1.29 36.73
C VAL A 153 22.53 -1.77 37.62
N ASP A 154 22.42 -1.48 38.92
CA ASP A 154 23.26 -2.07 39.95
C ASP A 154 22.61 -3.38 40.40
N ALA A 155 23.37 -4.48 40.35
CA ALA A 155 22.88 -5.80 40.76
C ALA A 155 23.81 -6.43 41.80
N THR A 156 23.24 -6.90 42.92
CA THR A 156 23.99 -7.64 43.94
C THR A 156 23.91 -9.14 43.67
N ILE A 157 25.07 -9.75 43.36
CA ILE A 157 25.19 -11.16 43.02
C ILE A 157 25.81 -11.94 44.17
N ARG A 158 25.20 -13.07 44.56
CA ARG A 158 25.76 -13.98 45.57
C ARG A 158 26.40 -15.21 44.92
N LEU A 159 27.69 -15.40 45.15
CA LEU A 159 28.48 -16.49 44.59
C LEU A 159 28.86 -17.51 45.67
N ARG A 160 28.96 -18.79 45.28
CA ARG A 160 29.53 -19.85 46.11
C ARG A 160 30.80 -20.34 45.43
N ILE A 161 31.95 -20.04 46.03
CA ILE A 161 33.27 -20.46 45.53
C ILE A 161 33.79 -21.56 46.44
N PRO A 162 33.96 -22.80 45.95
CA PRO A 162 34.54 -23.87 46.75
C PRO A 162 36.04 -23.65 46.90
N VAL A 163 36.52 -23.56 48.14
CA VAL A 163 37.95 -23.46 48.48
C VAL A 163 38.33 -24.56 49.47
N SER A 164 39.53 -25.11 49.33
CA SER A 164 40.06 -26.12 50.25
C SER A 164 41.10 -25.47 51.15
N SER A 165 40.86 -25.46 52.46
CA SER A 165 41.78 -24.88 53.44
C SER A 165 41.73 -25.65 54.77
N HIS A 166 42.73 -25.39 55.62
CA HIS A 166 42.88 -26.05 56.92
C HIS A 166 42.00 -25.40 58.01
N SER A 167 41.38 -24.25 57.74
CA SER A 167 40.38 -23.60 58.60
C SER A 167 39.44 -22.67 57.80
N ALA A 168 38.29 -22.32 58.38
CA ALA A 168 37.33 -21.41 57.75
C ALA A 168 37.88 -19.98 57.60
N ASP A 169 38.66 -19.52 58.58
CA ASP A 169 39.30 -18.19 58.53
C ASP A 169 40.39 -18.14 57.44
N ALA A 170 41.14 -19.23 57.27
CA ALA A 170 42.11 -19.34 56.19
C ALA A 170 41.41 -19.46 54.82
N ALA A 171 40.26 -20.13 54.73
CA ALA A 171 39.46 -20.24 53.51
C ALA A 171 38.98 -18.87 52.98
N ALA A 172 38.61 -17.94 53.88
CA ALA A 172 38.19 -16.60 53.47
C ALA A 172 39.33 -15.79 52.83
N GLY A 173 40.57 -15.98 53.30
CA GLY A 173 41.76 -15.30 52.77
C GLY A 173 42.26 -15.85 51.42
N GLU A 174 41.80 -17.05 51.01
CA GLU A 174 42.14 -17.67 49.73
C GLU A 174 41.23 -17.23 48.59
N VAL A 175 40.13 -16.52 48.88
CA VAL A 175 39.22 -15.99 47.85
C VAL A 175 39.85 -14.74 47.23
N THR A 176 40.27 -14.86 45.97
CA THR A 176 40.86 -13.76 45.20
C THR A 176 39.87 -13.15 44.22
N ASP A 177 40.10 -11.89 43.83
CA ASP A 177 39.28 -11.20 42.82
C ASP A 177 39.22 -11.96 41.49
N GLN A 178 40.30 -12.67 41.13
CA GLN A 178 40.35 -13.50 39.92
C GLN A 178 39.41 -14.71 40.02
N MET A 179 39.29 -15.33 41.20
CA MET A 179 38.34 -16.42 41.44
C MET A 179 36.89 -15.93 41.41
N VAL A 180 36.64 -14.71 41.90
CA VAL A 180 35.33 -14.04 41.79
C VAL A 180 34.98 -13.76 40.33
N GLN A 181 35.89 -13.17 39.56
CA GLN A 181 35.68 -12.91 38.13
C GLN A 181 35.41 -14.19 37.33
N GLN A 182 36.16 -15.25 37.61
CA GLN A 182 35.95 -16.54 36.96
C GLN A 182 34.58 -17.13 37.33
N ALA A 183 34.19 -17.09 38.61
CA ALA A 183 32.87 -17.55 39.05
C ALA A 183 31.72 -16.75 38.41
N ILE A 184 31.90 -15.43 38.19
CA ILE A 184 30.92 -14.60 37.47
C ILE A 184 30.85 -14.99 35.99
N ALA A 185 31.99 -15.23 35.34
CA ALA A 185 32.03 -15.62 33.92
C ALA A 185 31.43 -17.03 33.65
N GLU A 186 31.49 -17.91 34.66
CA GLU A 186 30.91 -19.25 34.62
C GLU A 186 29.39 -19.26 34.90
N LEU A 187 28.83 -18.21 35.50
CA LEU A 187 27.38 -18.06 35.66
C LEU A 187 26.72 -17.86 34.30
N ARG A 188 26.00 -18.89 33.82
CA ARG A 188 25.19 -18.82 32.60
C ARG A 188 23.77 -19.28 32.83
N GLY A 189 22.83 -18.63 32.15
CA GLY A 189 21.42 -19.04 32.08
C GLY A 189 20.71 -19.02 33.45
N PRO A 190 19.93 -20.05 33.81
CA PRO A 190 19.07 -20.03 35.01
C PRO A 190 19.82 -19.86 36.33
N LEU A 191 21.10 -20.23 36.39
CA LEU A 191 21.94 -20.04 37.58
C LEU A 191 22.26 -18.57 37.88
N LEU A 192 22.27 -17.71 36.84
CA LEU A 192 22.48 -16.27 37.01
C LEU A 192 21.21 -15.60 37.55
N ALA A 193 20.03 -16.01 37.07
CA ALA A 193 18.75 -15.50 37.55
C ALA A 193 18.53 -15.79 39.04
N ASP A 194 18.93 -16.98 39.50
CA ASP A 194 18.86 -17.37 40.92
C ASP A 194 19.94 -16.69 41.80
N ALA A 195 21.02 -16.18 41.19
CA ALA A 195 22.14 -15.55 41.88
C ALA A 195 21.95 -14.04 42.10
N ILE A 196 21.10 -13.40 41.29
CA ILE A 196 20.72 -11.98 41.45
C ILE A 196 19.72 -11.89 42.61
N GLN A 197 20.16 -11.31 43.73
CA GLN A 197 19.31 -11.20 44.92
C GLN A 197 18.41 -9.98 44.88
N GLU A 198 18.96 -8.87 44.39
CA GLU A 198 18.33 -7.55 44.32
C GLU A 198 19.01 -6.78 43.19
N HIS A 199 18.23 -6.00 42.46
CA HIS A 199 18.73 -5.06 41.45
C HIS A 199 18.02 -3.72 41.63
N ASP A 200 18.74 -2.64 41.41
CA ASP A 200 18.20 -1.28 41.40
C ASP A 200 18.60 -0.60 40.10
N VAL A 201 17.68 0.18 39.53
CA VAL A 201 17.94 0.95 38.31
C VAL A 201 18.48 2.30 38.76
N VAL A 202 19.77 2.51 38.53
CA VAL A 202 20.52 3.66 39.05
C VAL A 202 20.35 4.86 38.14
N ASP A 203 20.25 4.62 36.83
CA ASP A 203 20.06 5.67 35.85
C ASP A 203 19.26 5.18 34.64
N VAL A 204 18.57 6.11 33.99
CA VAL A 204 17.82 5.86 32.76
C VAL A 204 18.07 7.05 31.84
N GLU A 205 18.93 6.84 30.85
CA GLU A 205 19.25 7.86 29.85
C GLU A 205 18.52 7.57 28.53
N GLU A 206 18.10 8.63 27.83
CA GLU A 206 17.57 8.51 26.47
C GLU A 206 18.74 8.28 25.50
N SER A 207 18.64 7.25 24.65
CA SER A 207 19.73 6.85 23.74
C SER A 207 19.92 7.78 22.54
#